data_AF-A0A6I1QTD1-F1
#
_entry.id   AF-A0A6I1QTD1-F1
#
_cell.length_a   1.000
_cell.length_b   1.000
_cell.length_c   1.000
_cell.angle_alpha   90.00
_cell.angle_beta   90.00
_cell.angle_gamma   90.00
#
_symmetry.space_group_name_H-M   'P 1'
#
loop_
_entity.id
_entity.type
_entity.pdbx_description
1 polymer ?
#
loop_
_entity_poly.entity_id
_entity_poly.type
_entity_poly.pdbx_seq_one_letter_code
_entity_poly.pdbx_strand_id
1 'polypeptide(L)'
;MPLSRLIIKQFRNIEACDISPSSGFNFLIGANGSGKTSLLEAVYLLGHGRSFKSSITGRIIQHQCDELFVHGRLQNSQQFELPLGINKRRDGTTEVKISGESGQKLAELAKVLPLQLIHPEGFDLLTDGPKHRRAFIDWGVFHCEPQFYEAWGRVKRLNKQRNALLKTATSYRELSYWDQELAKLAEMISNWRAEYVAQLKEVAEPLCRDFLSEFDVSISFYQGWERGADYAQLLEKNFERDQHLGYTFSGPNKADLKIRVNGTPVEDILSRGQLKLLVCALRVAQGQHLTKLTEKQCIYLIDDFASELDSQRRARLADCLKETGAQVFVSSITESQIAEMNSENSKMFHVERGKIELVK
;
A
#
# COMPACT_ATOMS: atom_id res chain seq x y z
N MET A 1 6.82 11.90 -10.11
CA MET A 1 5.93 12.49 -11.14
C MET A 1 4.57 12.72 -10.50
N PRO A 2 4.20 13.95 -10.15
CA PRO A 2 2.87 14.25 -9.62
C PRO A 2 1.76 14.03 -10.66
N LEU A 3 0.56 13.77 -10.16
CA LEU A 3 -0.69 13.75 -10.92
C LEU A 3 -1.10 15.20 -11.26
N SER A 4 -1.00 15.59 -12.53
CA SER A 4 -1.32 16.94 -13.02
C SER A 4 -2.79 17.13 -13.40
N ARG A 5 -3.49 16.04 -13.73
CA ARG A 5 -4.93 16.02 -14.03
C ARG A 5 -5.57 14.73 -13.57
N LEU A 6 -6.79 14.80 -13.05
CA LEU A 6 -7.61 13.66 -12.64
C LEU A 6 -9.02 13.81 -13.22
N ILE A 7 -9.45 12.82 -13.99
CA ILE A 7 -10.80 12.69 -14.54
C ILE A 7 -11.46 11.46 -13.95
N ILE A 8 -12.66 11.61 -13.41
CA ILE A 8 -13.46 10.53 -12.84
C ILE A 8 -14.83 10.55 -13.50
N LYS A 9 -15.38 9.37 -13.82
CA LYS A 9 -16.77 9.19 -14.22
C LYS A 9 -17.39 7.98 -13.51
N GLN A 10 -18.62 8.16 -13.02
CA GLN A 10 -19.46 7.12 -12.44
C GLN A 10 -18.82 6.35 -11.27
N PHE A 11 -18.10 7.05 -10.39
CA PHE A 11 -17.42 6.46 -9.24
C PHE A 11 -18.15 6.79 -7.95
N ARG A 12 -18.79 5.80 -7.32
CA ARG A 12 -19.63 5.97 -6.12
C ARG A 12 -20.66 7.09 -6.28
N ASN A 13 -20.44 8.21 -5.59
CA ASN A 13 -21.28 9.40 -5.61
C ASN A 13 -20.73 10.50 -6.53
N ILE A 14 -19.62 10.28 -7.21
CA ILE A 14 -19.00 11.19 -8.18
C ILE A 14 -19.44 10.78 -9.59
N GLU A 15 -20.39 11.53 -10.14
CA GLU A 15 -20.88 11.34 -11.52
C GLU A 15 -19.81 11.72 -12.55
N ALA A 16 -19.23 12.91 -12.39
CA ALA A 16 -18.14 13.41 -13.21
C ALA A 16 -17.26 14.37 -12.39
N CYS A 17 -15.96 14.28 -12.60
CA CYS A 17 -14.98 15.19 -12.03
C CYS A 17 -13.82 15.36 -13.03
N ASP A 18 -13.33 16.59 -13.18
CA ASP A 18 -12.14 16.93 -13.96
C ASP A 18 -11.40 18.04 -13.23
N ILE A 19 -10.31 17.68 -12.57
CA ILE A 19 -9.52 18.61 -11.75
C ILE A 19 -8.05 18.56 -12.14
N SER A 20 -7.36 19.66 -11.86
CA SER A 20 -5.91 19.79 -12.01
C SER A 20 -5.25 19.99 -10.63
N PRO A 21 -4.85 18.91 -9.95
CA PRO A 21 -4.21 18.98 -8.63
C PRO A 21 -2.92 19.80 -8.63
N SER A 22 -2.54 20.32 -7.46
CA SER A 22 -1.20 20.83 -7.19
C SER A 22 -0.20 19.68 -7.14
N SER A 23 1.08 19.93 -7.47
CA SER A 23 2.15 18.96 -7.24
C SER A 23 2.51 18.79 -5.76
N GLY A 24 2.08 19.71 -4.89
CA GLY A 24 2.21 19.61 -3.44
C GLY A 24 0.92 19.14 -2.77
N PHE A 25 0.35 19.96 -1.89
CA PHE A 25 -0.82 19.59 -1.09
C PHE A 25 -2.14 19.84 -1.83
N ASN A 26 -3.07 18.90 -1.70
CA ASN A 26 -4.40 18.96 -2.29
C ASN A 26 -5.42 18.66 -1.20
N PHE A 27 -6.11 19.69 -0.74
CA PHE A 27 -7.05 19.60 0.36
C PHE A 27 -8.47 19.39 -0.17
N LEU A 28 -9.16 18.38 0.35
CA LEU A 28 -10.54 18.07 0.04
C LEU A 28 -11.38 18.41 1.27
N ILE A 29 -12.16 19.49 1.21
CA ILE A 29 -12.94 20.02 2.33
C ILE A 29 -14.43 19.87 2.06
N GLY A 30 -15.17 19.38 3.05
CA GLY A 30 -16.61 19.23 2.94
C GLY A 30 -17.20 18.39 4.07
N ALA A 31 -18.53 18.35 4.19
CA ALA A 31 -19.21 17.57 5.21
C ALA A 31 -18.94 16.05 5.08
N ASN A 32 -19.27 15.27 6.12
CA ASN A 32 -19.23 13.81 6.04
C ASN A 32 -20.19 13.30 4.96
N GLY A 33 -19.77 12.27 4.22
CA GLY A 33 -20.55 11.72 3.11
C GLY A 33 -20.57 12.57 1.82
N SER A 34 -19.87 13.70 1.77
CA SER A 34 -19.84 14.56 0.57
C SER A 34 -19.13 13.96 -0.64
N GLY A 35 -18.23 12.99 -0.46
CA GLY A 35 -17.44 12.39 -1.56
C GLY A 35 -15.92 12.55 -1.46
N LYS A 36 -15.39 13.20 -0.41
CA LYS A 36 -13.94 13.38 -0.21
C LYS A 36 -13.16 12.07 -0.31
N THR A 37 -13.60 11.07 0.45
CA THR A 37 -13.01 9.73 0.43
C THR A 37 -13.19 9.04 -0.92
N SER A 38 -14.30 9.28 -1.63
CA SER A 38 -14.52 8.73 -2.98
C SER A 38 -13.47 9.26 -3.96
N LEU A 39 -13.06 10.52 -3.84
CA LEU A 39 -11.99 11.08 -4.67
C LEU A 39 -10.64 10.46 -4.33
N LEU A 40 -10.30 10.34 -3.03
CA LEU A 40 -9.07 9.65 -2.60
C LEU A 40 -9.06 8.20 -3.11
N GLU A 41 -10.20 7.52 -3.06
CA GLU A 41 -10.33 6.14 -3.52
C GLU A 41 -10.23 6.01 -5.04
N ALA A 42 -10.66 7.02 -5.80
CA ALA A 42 -10.43 7.06 -7.25
C ALA A 42 -8.92 7.20 -7.58
N VAL A 43 -8.19 8.07 -6.86
CA VAL A 43 -6.72 8.15 -6.99
C VAL A 43 -6.06 6.83 -6.59
N TYR A 44 -6.52 6.22 -5.50
CA TYR A 44 -6.04 4.90 -5.07
C TYR A 44 -6.29 3.82 -6.13
N LEU A 45 -7.49 3.80 -6.72
CA LEU A 45 -7.86 2.89 -7.80
C LEU A 45 -6.93 3.05 -9.00
N LEU A 46 -6.55 4.29 -9.35
CA LEU A 46 -5.68 4.58 -10.48
C LEU A 46 -4.26 4.02 -10.32
N GLY A 47 -3.75 3.84 -9.10
CA GLY A 47 -2.44 3.20 -8.91
C GLY A 47 -2.50 1.74 -8.43
N HIS A 48 -3.53 1.34 -7.69
CA HIS A 48 -3.61 -0.01 -7.12
C HIS A 48 -4.57 -0.96 -7.85
N GLY A 49 -5.41 -0.46 -8.76
CA GLY A 49 -6.36 -1.29 -9.52
C GLY A 49 -7.57 -1.80 -8.72
N ARG A 50 -7.69 -1.41 -7.45
CA ARG A 50 -8.78 -1.79 -6.55
C ARG A 50 -9.09 -0.63 -5.62
N SER A 51 -10.26 -0.66 -5.00
CA SER A 51 -10.63 0.28 -3.95
C SER A 51 -10.07 -0.16 -2.60
N PHE A 52 -9.79 0.79 -1.70
CA PHE A 52 -9.33 0.45 -0.35
C PHE A 52 -10.47 0.14 0.62
N LYS A 53 -11.72 0.55 0.34
CA LYS A 53 -12.89 0.21 1.19
C LYS A 53 -13.61 -1.08 0.77
N SER A 54 -13.55 -1.45 -0.50
CA SER A 54 -14.25 -2.63 -1.01
C SER A 54 -13.49 -3.37 -2.10
N SER A 55 -13.49 -4.70 -2.00
CA SER A 55 -13.02 -5.61 -3.04
C SER A 55 -14.04 -5.83 -4.17
N ILE A 56 -15.30 -5.40 -3.99
CA ILE A 56 -16.38 -5.67 -4.94
C ILE A 56 -16.53 -4.49 -5.90
N THR A 57 -16.20 -4.71 -7.17
CA THR A 57 -16.27 -3.71 -8.24
C THR A 57 -17.64 -3.02 -8.34
N GLY A 58 -18.74 -3.78 -8.28
CA GLY A 58 -20.09 -3.23 -8.36
C GLY A 58 -20.48 -2.24 -7.25
N ARG A 59 -19.73 -2.20 -6.14
CA ARG A 59 -19.94 -1.24 -5.02
C ARG A 59 -19.24 0.10 -5.22
N ILE A 60 -18.24 0.15 -6.11
CA ILE A 60 -17.54 1.40 -6.45
C ILE A 60 -18.07 2.04 -7.73
N ILE A 61 -18.81 1.30 -8.56
CA ILE A 61 -19.54 1.85 -9.71
C ILE A 61 -20.81 2.52 -9.21
N GLN A 62 -21.07 3.74 -9.68
CA GLN A 62 -22.29 4.49 -9.37
C GLN A 62 -23.54 3.66 -9.67
N HIS A 63 -24.57 3.83 -8.83
CA HIS A 63 -25.84 3.13 -8.99
C HIS A 63 -26.42 3.37 -10.39
N GLN A 64 -26.98 2.32 -10.99
CA GLN A 64 -27.57 2.32 -12.34
C GLN A 64 -26.58 2.52 -13.52
N CYS A 65 -25.29 2.66 -13.26
CA CYS A 65 -24.26 2.67 -14.30
C CYS A 65 -23.58 1.30 -14.43
N ASP A 66 -23.19 0.89 -15.65
CA ASP A 66 -22.56 -0.42 -15.90
C ASP A 66 -21.03 -0.41 -15.78
N GLU A 67 -20.42 0.77 -15.88
CA GLU A 67 -18.98 0.96 -15.84
C GLU A 67 -18.59 2.24 -15.09
N LEU A 68 -17.36 2.28 -14.60
CA LEU A 68 -16.70 3.48 -14.08
C LEU A 68 -15.40 3.71 -14.84
N PHE A 69 -14.97 4.96 -14.90
CA PHE A 69 -13.72 5.34 -15.55
C PHE A 69 -12.94 6.32 -14.67
N VAL A 70 -11.67 6.01 -14.45
CA VAL A 70 -10.72 6.95 -13.81
C VAL A 70 -9.52 7.11 -14.72
N HIS A 71 -9.16 8.36 -15.01
CA HIS A 71 -8.03 8.70 -15.84
C HIS A 71 -7.19 9.78 -15.17
N GLY A 72 -5.88 9.62 -15.21
CA GLY A 72 -4.93 10.59 -14.70
C GLY A 72 -3.89 10.95 -15.74
N ARG A 73 -3.26 12.10 -15.56
CA ARG A 73 -2.01 12.45 -16.25
C ARG A 73 -0.93 12.66 -15.22
N LEU A 74 0.18 11.94 -15.35
CA LEU A 74 1.37 12.21 -14.56
C LEU A 74 2.27 13.15 -15.34
N GLN A 75 2.87 14.12 -14.66
CA GLN A 75 3.82 15.04 -15.26
C GLN A 75 5.20 14.83 -14.65
N ASN A 76 6.23 14.74 -15.48
CA ASN A 76 7.62 14.71 -15.02
C ASN A 76 8.26 16.12 -15.01
N SER A 77 9.48 16.22 -14.47
CA SER A 77 10.25 17.48 -14.43
C SER A 77 10.56 18.06 -15.82
N GLN A 78 10.50 17.25 -16.87
CA GLN A 78 10.71 17.64 -18.28
C GLN A 78 9.39 17.98 -18.99
N GLN A 79 8.28 18.16 -18.26
CA GLN A 79 6.94 18.41 -18.78
C GLN A 79 6.36 17.30 -19.69
N PHE A 80 6.96 16.12 -19.72
CA PHE A 80 6.36 14.97 -20.38
C PHE A 80 5.13 14.50 -19.62
N GLU A 81 4.00 14.37 -20.32
CA GLU A 81 2.76 13.85 -19.77
C GLU A 81 2.62 12.34 -20.05
N LEU A 82 2.40 11.57 -18.99
CA LEU A 82 2.11 10.15 -19.05
C LEU A 82 0.62 9.92 -18.72
N PRO A 83 -0.24 9.61 -19.70
CA PRO A 83 -1.64 9.30 -19.45
C PRO A 83 -1.80 7.89 -18.86
N LEU A 84 -2.64 7.80 -17.83
CA LEU A 84 -3.04 6.57 -17.14
C LEU A 84 -4.56 6.46 -17.15
N GLY A 85 -5.09 5.26 -17.36
CA GLY A 85 -6.53 5.01 -17.33
C GLY A 85 -6.86 3.65 -16.77
N ILE A 86 -7.95 3.58 -16.00
CA ILE A 86 -8.56 2.35 -15.57
C ILE A 86 -10.08 2.42 -15.78
N ASN A 87 -10.60 1.44 -16.52
CA ASN A 87 -12.05 1.21 -16.68
C ASN A 87 -12.40 -0.08 -15.93
N LYS A 88 -13.50 -0.07 -15.19
CA LYS A 88 -14.07 -1.26 -14.53
C LYS A 88 -15.55 -1.38 -14.86
N ARG A 89 -15.95 -2.56 -15.30
CA ARG A 89 -17.34 -2.93 -15.60
C ARG A 89 -17.94 -3.79 -14.49
N ARG A 90 -19.26 -3.78 -14.36
CA ARG A 90 -20.00 -4.60 -13.36
C ARG A 90 -19.82 -6.10 -13.55
N ASP A 91 -19.56 -6.54 -14.77
CA ASP A 91 -19.24 -7.93 -15.12
C ASP A 91 -17.89 -8.43 -14.57
N GLY A 92 -17.07 -7.52 -14.01
CA GLY A 92 -15.75 -7.81 -13.47
C GLY A 92 -14.59 -7.45 -14.41
N THR A 93 -14.88 -7.10 -15.66
CA THR A 93 -13.87 -6.68 -16.64
C THR A 93 -13.12 -5.45 -16.14
N THR A 94 -11.79 -5.49 -16.22
CA THR A 94 -10.91 -4.37 -15.89
C THR A 94 -10.00 -4.12 -17.07
N GLU A 95 -10.08 -2.91 -17.64
CA GLU A 95 -9.18 -2.45 -18.70
C GLU A 95 -8.23 -1.40 -18.14
N VAL A 96 -6.95 -1.54 -18.44
CA VAL A 96 -5.90 -0.61 -18.03
C VAL A 96 -5.27 -0.02 -19.27
N LYS A 97 -5.03 1.30 -19.22
CA LYS A 97 -4.32 2.05 -20.26
C LYS A 97 -3.13 2.78 -19.64
N ILE A 98 -1.96 2.66 -20.27
CA ILE A 98 -0.73 3.38 -19.89
C ILE A 98 -0.13 3.91 -21.18
N SER A 99 0.23 5.19 -21.24
CA SER A 99 0.76 5.83 -22.47
C SER A 99 -0.18 5.71 -23.68
N GLY A 100 -1.49 5.54 -23.45
CA GLY A 100 -2.48 5.32 -24.51
C GLY A 100 -2.64 3.86 -24.98
N GLU A 101 -1.73 2.96 -24.59
CA GLU A 101 -1.81 1.54 -24.92
C GLU A 101 -2.79 0.81 -23.99
N SER A 102 -3.71 0.04 -24.57
CA SER A 102 -4.72 -0.73 -23.83
C SER A 102 -4.27 -2.15 -23.54
N GLY A 103 -4.90 -2.81 -22.55
CA GLY A 103 -4.59 -4.21 -22.20
C GLY A 103 -3.38 -4.38 -21.28
N GLN A 104 -2.93 -3.29 -20.66
CA GLN A 104 -1.81 -3.29 -19.72
C GLN A 104 -2.16 -4.07 -18.43
N LYS A 105 -1.15 -4.59 -17.74
CA LYS A 105 -1.35 -5.29 -16.46
C LYS A 105 -1.50 -4.28 -15.32
N LEU A 106 -2.31 -4.61 -14.32
CA LEU A 106 -2.42 -3.83 -13.08
C LEU A 106 -1.07 -3.64 -12.36
N ALA A 107 -0.15 -4.60 -12.48
CA ALA A 107 1.19 -4.47 -11.93
C ALA A 107 1.98 -3.33 -12.59
N GLU A 108 1.83 -3.11 -13.90
CA GLU A 108 2.50 -2.01 -14.59
C GLU A 108 1.93 -0.65 -14.14
N LEU A 109 0.61 -0.58 -13.93
CA LEU A 109 -0.05 0.61 -13.39
C LEU A 109 0.50 0.95 -11.99
N ALA A 110 0.62 -0.07 -11.12
CA ALA A 110 1.17 0.11 -9.78
C ALA A 110 2.63 0.56 -9.79
N LYS A 111 3.47 0.05 -10.70
CA LYS A 111 4.88 0.50 -10.84
C LYS A 111 5.00 1.97 -11.21
N VAL A 112 4.06 2.48 -11.99
CA VAL A 112 4.06 3.86 -12.50
C VAL A 112 3.57 4.85 -11.43
N LEU A 113 2.55 4.48 -10.65
CA LEU A 113 1.94 5.36 -9.65
C LEU A 113 2.05 4.78 -8.23
N PRO A 114 3.24 4.86 -7.59
CA PRO A 114 3.40 4.45 -6.21
C PRO A 114 2.58 5.36 -5.28
N LEU A 115 1.78 4.73 -4.42
CA LEU A 115 0.83 5.42 -3.54
C LEU A 115 0.96 4.92 -2.11
N GLN A 116 0.90 5.85 -1.16
CA GLN A 116 0.79 5.57 0.26
C GLN A 116 -0.57 6.01 0.78
N LEU A 117 -1.27 5.10 1.47
CA LEU A 117 -2.57 5.38 2.06
C LEU A 117 -2.45 5.44 3.59
N ILE A 118 -2.92 6.55 4.16
CA ILE A 118 -3.15 6.76 5.57
C ILE A 118 -4.66 6.94 5.74
N HIS A 119 -5.31 6.01 6.43
CA HIS A 119 -6.75 6.03 6.65
C HIS A 119 -7.08 5.58 8.08
N PRO A 120 -8.29 5.85 8.60
CA PRO A 120 -8.60 5.62 10.02
C PRO A 120 -8.50 4.15 10.46
N GLU A 121 -8.75 3.21 9.54
CA GLU A 121 -8.65 1.75 9.76
C GLU A 121 -7.23 1.22 9.46
N GLY A 122 -6.26 2.09 9.16
CA GLY A 122 -4.91 1.70 8.75
C GLY A 122 -4.07 1.03 9.84
N PHE A 123 -4.51 1.07 11.10
CA PHE A 123 -3.81 0.45 12.22
C PHE A 123 -3.92 -1.08 12.27
N ASP A 124 -4.74 -1.69 11.41
CA ASP A 124 -4.73 -3.14 11.13
C ASP A 124 -3.33 -3.61 10.68
N LEU A 125 -2.49 -2.71 10.14
CA LEU A 125 -1.08 -3.01 9.92
C LEU A 125 -0.38 -3.54 11.18
N LEU A 126 -0.75 -3.05 12.36
CA LEU A 126 -0.13 -3.39 13.63
C LEU A 126 -0.95 -4.41 14.42
N THR A 127 -2.28 -4.25 14.48
CA THR A 127 -3.14 -5.05 15.34
C THR A 127 -3.59 -6.37 14.73
N ASP A 128 -3.69 -6.44 13.40
CA ASP A 128 -4.20 -7.63 12.73
C ASP A 128 -3.08 -8.64 12.41
N GLY A 129 -3.49 -9.77 11.84
CA GLY A 129 -2.57 -10.86 11.53
C GLY A 129 -1.44 -10.45 10.55
N PRO A 130 -0.38 -11.28 10.46
CA PRO A 130 0.82 -11.05 9.62
C PRO A 130 0.59 -10.71 8.14
N LYS A 131 -0.64 -10.93 7.63
CA LYS A 131 -1.03 -10.61 6.25
C LYS A 131 -0.84 -9.12 5.93
N HIS A 132 -1.23 -8.22 6.83
CA HIS A 132 -1.13 -6.77 6.58
C HIS A 132 0.33 -6.31 6.61
N ARG A 133 1.12 -6.81 7.57
CA ARG A 133 2.57 -6.57 7.67
C ARG A 133 3.35 -7.10 6.48
N ARG A 134 3.01 -8.30 5.99
CA ARG A 134 3.59 -8.79 4.72
C ARG A 134 3.19 -7.92 3.54
N ALA A 135 1.94 -7.48 3.43
CA ALA A 135 1.53 -6.60 2.34
C ALA A 135 2.28 -5.27 2.37
N PHE A 136 2.59 -4.75 3.57
CA PHE A 136 3.44 -3.58 3.75
C PHE A 136 4.88 -3.83 3.25
N ILE A 137 5.50 -4.95 3.63
CA ILE A 137 6.84 -5.32 3.12
C ILE A 137 6.80 -5.51 1.60
N ASP A 138 5.85 -6.30 1.10
CA ASP A 138 5.72 -6.68 -0.31
C ASP A 138 5.52 -5.47 -1.21
N TRP A 139 4.85 -4.41 -0.72
CA TRP A 139 4.73 -3.14 -1.45
C TRP A 139 6.12 -2.53 -1.70
N GLY A 140 6.96 -2.48 -0.66
CA GLY A 140 8.30 -1.90 -0.78
C GLY A 140 9.19 -2.71 -1.70
N VAL A 141 9.26 -4.02 -1.47
CA VAL A 141 10.05 -4.92 -2.32
C VAL A 141 9.56 -4.88 -3.77
N PHE A 142 8.25 -4.79 -4.03
CA PHE A 142 7.71 -4.67 -5.38
C PHE A 142 8.23 -3.43 -6.14
N HIS A 143 8.43 -2.32 -5.45
CA HIS A 143 8.92 -1.09 -6.07
C HIS A 143 10.45 -1.05 -6.21
N CYS A 144 11.17 -1.75 -5.33
CA CYS A 144 12.63 -1.79 -5.32
C CYS A 144 13.22 -2.92 -6.17
N GLU A 145 12.53 -4.07 -6.25
CA GLU A 145 13.03 -5.29 -6.88
C GLU A 145 12.17 -5.70 -8.09
N PRO A 146 12.63 -5.45 -9.33
CA PRO A 146 11.83 -5.72 -10.54
C PRO A 146 11.36 -7.16 -10.69
N GLN A 147 12.16 -8.13 -10.21
CA GLN A 147 11.88 -9.56 -10.33
C GLN A 147 10.90 -10.09 -9.27
N PHE A 148 10.63 -9.30 -8.21
CA PHE A 148 9.85 -9.74 -7.06
C PHE A 148 8.44 -10.19 -7.44
N TYR A 149 7.75 -9.42 -8.28
CA TYR A 149 6.36 -9.70 -8.64
C TYR A 149 6.21 -11.06 -9.35
N GLU A 150 7.10 -11.35 -10.31
CA GLU A 150 7.06 -12.60 -11.06
C GLU A 150 7.44 -13.79 -10.18
N ALA A 151 8.50 -13.65 -9.38
CA ALA A 151 8.93 -14.67 -8.43
C ALA A 151 7.82 -14.99 -7.43
N TRP A 152 7.15 -13.96 -6.89
CA TRP A 152 6.05 -14.14 -5.94
C TRP A 152 4.84 -14.81 -6.56
N GLY A 153 4.52 -14.48 -7.81
CA GLY A 153 3.48 -15.18 -8.58
C GLY A 153 3.79 -16.67 -8.74
N ARG A 154 5.05 -17.02 -9.01
CA ARG A 154 5.50 -18.42 -9.11
C ARG A 154 5.43 -19.15 -7.77
N VAL A 155 5.93 -18.54 -6.68
CA VAL A 155 5.82 -19.13 -5.32
C VAL A 155 4.37 -19.42 -4.94
N LYS A 156 3.44 -18.50 -5.20
CA LYS A 156 2.01 -18.73 -4.94
C LYS A 156 1.45 -19.91 -5.73
N ARG A 157 1.85 -20.05 -7.00
CA ARG A 157 1.41 -21.16 -7.85
C ARG A 157 1.99 -22.49 -7.38
N LEU A 158 3.30 -22.55 -7.15
CA LEU A 158 4.00 -23.73 -6.66
C LEU A 158 3.45 -24.17 -5.30
N ASN A 159 3.24 -23.25 -4.35
CA ASN A 159 2.66 -23.57 -3.06
C ASN A 159 1.22 -24.10 -3.18
N LYS A 160 0.41 -23.58 -4.11
CA LYS A 160 -0.93 -24.11 -4.38
C LYS A 160 -0.86 -25.54 -4.95
N GLN A 161 0.04 -25.78 -5.89
CA GLN A 161 0.27 -27.11 -6.47
C GLN A 161 0.78 -28.10 -5.43
N ARG A 162 1.76 -27.69 -4.62
CA ARG A 162 2.27 -28.45 -3.47
C ARG A 162 1.15 -28.83 -2.51
N ASN A 163 0.32 -27.87 -2.08
CA ASN A 163 -0.81 -28.13 -1.18
C ASN A 163 -1.87 -29.06 -1.78
N ALA A 164 -2.01 -29.09 -3.12
CA ALA A 164 -2.86 -30.07 -3.77
C ALA A 164 -2.23 -31.47 -3.74
N LEU A 165 -0.93 -31.58 -4.06
CA LEU A 165 -0.19 -32.83 -4.04
C LEU A 165 -0.05 -33.43 -2.63
N LEU A 166 0.11 -32.61 -1.59
CA LEU A 166 0.19 -33.07 -0.19
C LEU A 166 -1.01 -33.92 0.22
N LYS A 167 -2.17 -33.74 -0.41
CA LYS A 167 -3.40 -34.49 -0.07
C LYS A 167 -3.43 -35.89 -0.66
N THR A 168 -2.62 -36.16 -1.69
CA THR A 168 -2.66 -37.42 -2.44
C THR A 168 -1.31 -38.13 -2.48
N ALA A 169 -0.21 -37.43 -2.24
CA ALA A 169 1.12 -37.99 -2.30
C ALA A 169 1.29 -39.10 -1.28
N THR A 170 2.01 -40.15 -1.66
CA THR A 170 2.33 -41.29 -0.79
C THR A 170 3.75 -41.23 -0.24
N SER A 171 4.63 -40.48 -0.91
CA SER A 171 6.01 -40.28 -0.51
C SER A 171 6.54 -38.90 -0.90
N TYR A 172 7.57 -38.41 -0.20
CA TYR A 172 8.21 -37.13 -0.50
C TYR A 172 8.78 -37.04 -1.92
N ARG A 173 9.15 -38.17 -2.53
CA ARG A 173 9.72 -38.23 -3.89
C ARG A 173 8.80 -37.60 -4.95
N GLU A 174 7.49 -37.61 -4.73
CA GLU A 174 6.52 -36.99 -5.62
C GLU A 174 6.53 -35.45 -5.56
N LEU A 175 7.01 -34.87 -4.44
CA LEU A 175 7.09 -33.44 -4.21
C LEU A 175 8.50 -32.87 -4.42
N SER A 176 9.54 -33.70 -4.33
CA SER A 176 10.94 -33.24 -4.25
C SER A 176 11.34 -32.26 -5.34
N TYR A 177 10.94 -32.50 -6.60
CA TYR A 177 11.22 -31.59 -7.71
C TYR A 177 10.58 -30.21 -7.51
N TRP A 178 9.31 -30.17 -7.09
CA TRP A 178 8.59 -28.93 -6.83
C TRP A 178 9.13 -28.19 -5.60
N ASP A 179 9.54 -28.94 -4.57
CA ASP A 179 10.08 -28.39 -3.34
C ASP A 179 11.45 -27.74 -3.58
N GLN A 180 12.28 -28.26 -4.49
CA GLN A 180 13.53 -27.61 -4.90
C GLN A 180 13.30 -26.27 -5.61
N GLU A 181 12.35 -26.22 -6.55
CA GLU A 181 12.01 -24.96 -7.25
C GLU A 181 11.38 -23.94 -6.29
N LEU A 182 10.45 -24.40 -5.45
CA LEU A 182 9.81 -23.58 -4.42
C LEU A 182 10.84 -23.04 -3.44
N ALA A 183 11.81 -23.87 -3.02
CA ALA A 183 12.81 -23.47 -2.04
C ALA A 183 13.69 -22.33 -2.57
N LYS A 184 14.22 -22.48 -3.78
CA LYS A 184 15.03 -21.46 -4.44
C LYS A 184 14.31 -20.11 -4.54
N LEU A 185 13.05 -20.12 -4.98
CA LEU A 185 12.26 -18.88 -5.10
C LEU A 185 11.90 -18.29 -3.73
N ALA A 186 11.60 -19.14 -2.75
CA ALA A 186 11.25 -18.73 -1.39
C ALA A 186 12.42 -18.06 -0.67
N GLU A 187 13.62 -18.62 -0.77
CA GLU A 187 14.85 -18.02 -0.21
C GLU A 187 15.17 -16.69 -0.88
N MET A 188 15.06 -16.60 -2.21
CA MET A 188 15.22 -15.35 -2.95
C MET A 188 14.26 -14.26 -2.47
N ILE A 189 12.97 -14.58 -2.31
CA ILE A 189 11.96 -13.65 -1.78
C ILE A 189 12.26 -13.24 -0.33
N SER A 190 12.67 -14.18 0.52
CA SER A 190 13.02 -13.87 1.90
C SER A 190 14.26 -12.98 2.01
N ASN A 191 15.25 -13.17 1.13
CA ASN A 191 16.43 -12.31 1.07
C ASN A 191 16.06 -10.88 0.68
N TRP A 192 15.28 -10.68 -0.39
CA TRP A 192 14.81 -9.35 -0.79
C TRP A 192 13.98 -8.66 0.31
N ARG A 193 13.13 -9.42 1.01
CA ARG A 193 12.36 -8.88 2.15
C ARG A 193 13.25 -8.51 3.32
N ALA A 194 14.23 -9.34 3.67
CA ALA A 194 15.17 -9.09 4.75
C ALA A 194 16.01 -7.84 4.48
N GLU A 195 16.53 -7.72 3.26
CA GLU A 195 17.29 -6.56 2.81
C GLU A 195 16.44 -5.29 2.82
N TYR A 196 15.23 -5.33 2.24
CA TYR A 196 14.30 -4.21 2.27
C TYR A 196 13.98 -3.78 3.72
N VAL A 197 13.67 -4.71 4.61
CA VAL A 197 13.36 -4.37 6.01
C VAL A 197 14.57 -3.77 6.72
N ALA A 198 15.79 -4.27 6.46
CA ALA A 198 17.01 -3.69 7.02
C ALA A 198 17.23 -2.25 6.56
N GLN A 199 17.00 -1.95 5.28
CA GLN A 199 17.13 -0.58 4.76
C GLN A 199 16.01 0.34 5.24
N LEU A 200 14.77 -0.16 5.31
CA LEU A 200 13.62 0.59 5.79
C LEU A 200 13.80 0.98 7.25
N LYS A 201 14.35 0.09 8.07
CA LYS A 201 14.60 0.29 9.50
C LYS A 201 15.38 1.58 9.77
N GLU A 202 16.43 1.85 8.98
CA GLU A 202 17.29 3.03 9.11
C GLU A 202 16.54 4.37 8.92
N VAL A 203 15.42 4.34 8.18
CA VAL A 203 14.55 5.52 7.97
C VAL A 203 13.38 5.51 8.97
N ALA A 204 12.77 4.35 9.17
CA ALA A 204 11.55 4.20 9.95
C ALA A 204 11.77 4.39 11.45
N GLU A 205 12.83 3.84 12.05
CA GLU A 205 13.04 3.95 13.50
C GLU A 205 13.23 5.40 13.99
N PRO A 206 14.04 6.25 13.33
CA PRO A 206 14.11 7.68 13.66
C PRO A 206 12.74 8.38 13.58
N LEU A 207 12.02 8.22 12.47
CA LEU A 207 10.67 8.79 12.31
C LEU A 207 9.73 8.31 13.42
N CYS A 208 9.74 7.01 13.73
CA CYS A 208 8.89 6.47 14.78
C CYS A 208 9.23 7.08 16.14
N ARG A 209 10.52 7.30 16.45
CA ARG A 209 10.96 7.97 17.69
C ARG A 209 10.51 9.43 17.75
N ASP A 210 10.48 10.13 16.62
CA ASP A 210 10.00 11.52 16.58
C ASP A 210 8.49 11.62 16.86
N PHE A 211 7.71 10.62 16.43
CA PHE A 211 6.27 10.54 16.75
C PHE A 211 5.99 9.97 18.14
N LEU A 212 6.86 9.10 18.65
CA LEU A 212 6.72 8.34 19.90
C LEU A 212 7.96 8.52 20.77
N SER A 213 8.24 9.76 21.16
CA SER A 213 9.47 10.15 21.88
C SER A 213 9.71 9.40 23.19
N GLU A 214 8.65 8.88 23.81
CA GLU A 214 8.69 8.13 25.05
C GLU A 214 9.01 6.63 24.88
N PHE A 215 9.17 6.12 23.65
CA PHE A 215 9.40 4.69 23.37
C PHE A 215 10.64 4.46 22.49
N ASP A 216 11.35 3.36 22.76
CA ASP A 216 12.35 2.84 21.85
C ASP A 216 11.70 1.84 20.88
N VAL A 217 11.56 2.24 19.62
CA VAL A 217 10.94 1.43 18.56
C VAL A 217 12.00 0.58 17.87
N SER A 218 11.74 -0.73 17.79
CA SER A 218 12.59 -1.66 17.05
C SER A 218 11.80 -2.43 15.99
N ILE A 219 12.40 -2.57 14.81
CA ILE A 219 11.82 -3.30 13.68
C ILE A 219 12.71 -4.50 13.32
N SER A 220 12.10 -5.67 13.15
CA SER A 220 12.79 -6.89 12.72
C SER A 220 11.95 -7.73 11.77
N PHE A 221 12.61 -8.57 10.98
CA PHE A 221 11.98 -9.44 10.00
C PHE A 221 12.05 -10.91 10.43
N TYR A 222 10.91 -11.59 10.37
CA TYR A 222 10.82 -13.03 10.47
C TYR A 222 10.48 -13.62 9.11
N GLN A 223 11.32 -14.51 8.58
CA GLN A 223 11.15 -15.07 7.23
C GLN A 223 10.02 -16.10 7.10
N GLY A 224 9.48 -16.60 8.22
CA GLY A 224 8.44 -17.64 8.23
C GLY A 224 8.96 -19.06 8.47
N TRP A 225 10.27 -19.19 8.71
CA TRP A 225 10.94 -20.41 9.18
C TRP A 225 12.21 -20.06 9.96
N GLU A 226 12.85 -21.06 10.55
CA GLU A 226 14.08 -20.89 11.34
C GLU A 226 15.20 -20.24 10.50
N ARG A 227 15.92 -19.27 11.10
CA ARG A 227 17.00 -18.56 10.42
C ARG A 227 18.20 -19.49 10.25
N GLY A 228 18.79 -19.50 9.06
CA GLY A 228 19.96 -20.34 8.74
C GLY A 228 19.62 -21.79 8.38
N ALA A 229 18.35 -22.19 8.47
CA ALA A 229 17.90 -23.48 7.96
C ALA A 229 17.77 -23.45 6.43
N ASP A 230 18.27 -24.51 5.77
CA ASP A 230 18.01 -24.79 4.36
C ASP A 230 16.52 -25.10 4.17
N TYR A 231 15.85 -24.31 3.32
CA TYR A 231 14.41 -24.41 3.22
C TYR A 231 13.96 -25.68 2.48
N ALA A 232 14.75 -26.21 1.53
CA ALA A 232 14.43 -27.45 0.85
C ALA A 232 14.48 -28.66 1.82
N GLN A 233 15.53 -28.74 2.64
CA GLN A 233 15.65 -29.75 3.70
C GLN A 233 14.53 -29.63 4.73
N LEU A 234 14.12 -28.40 5.05
CA LEU A 234 13.00 -28.16 5.96
C LEU A 234 11.67 -28.66 5.37
N LEU A 235 11.45 -28.49 4.07
CA LEU A 235 10.24 -29.01 3.40
C LEU A 235 10.21 -30.54 3.40
N GLU A 236 11.35 -31.19 3.15
CA GLU A 236 11.50 -32.65 3.23
C GLU A 236 11.22 -33.17 4.64
N LYS A 237 11.91 -32.61 5.64
CA LYS A 237 11.74 -32.99 7.06
C LYS A 237 10.30 -32.83 7.54
N ASN A 238 9.57 -31.84 7.02
CA ASN A 238 8.20 -31.55 7.42
C ASN A 238 7.14 -32.25 6.56
N PHE A 239 7.53 -33.10 5.60
CA PHE A 239 6.60 -33.72 4.65
C PHE A 239 5.41 -34.40 5.34
N GLU A 240 5.67 -35.31 6.30
CA GLU A 240 4.60 -36.05 6.98
C GLU A 240 3.64 -35.12 7.75
N ARG A 241 4.19 -34.09 8.40
CA ARG A 241 3.38 -33.09 9.12
C ARG A 241 2.52 -32.28 8.15
N ASP A 242 3.12 -31.78 7.08
CA ASP A 242 2.44 -30.96 6.08
C ASP A 242 1.38 -31.79 5.32
N GLN A 243 1.63 -33.08 5.08
CA GLN A 243 0.69 -34.04 4.51
C GLN A 243 -0.52 -34.21 5.43
N HIS A 244 -0.30 -34.44 6.73
CA HIS A 244 -1.38 -34.55 7.72
C HIS A 244 -2.23 -33.26 7.81
N LEU A 245 -1.60 -32.09 7.72
CA LEU A 245 -2.29 -30.80 7.72
C LEU A 245 -3.00 -30.49 6.39
N GLY A 246 -2.58 -31.12 5.29
CA GLY A 246 -3.06 -30.83 3.93
C GLY A 246 -2.61 -29.46 3.39
N TYR A 247 -1.61 -28.84 4.02
CA TYR A 247 -1.02 -27.57 3.58
C TYR A 247 0.42 -27.39 4.07
N THR A 248 1.18 -26.58 3.34
CA THR A 248 2.57 -26.21 3.65
C THR A 248 2.62 -25.28 4.86
N PHE A 249 3.22 -25.75 5.96
CA PHE A 249 3.17 -25.05 7.24
C PHE A 249 4.17 -23.88 7.33
N SER A 250 5.38 -24.02 6.79
CA SER A 250 6.44 -23.01 6.83
C SER A 250 6.73 -22.41 5.45
N GLY A 251 7.19 -21.16 5.41
CA GLY A 251 7.59 -20.53 4.15
C GLY A 251 7.34 -19.01 4.10
N PRO A 252 7.58 -18.38 2.94
CA PRO A 252 7.47 -16.93 2.80
C PRO A 252 6.06 -16.38 3.02
N ASN A 253 5.03 -17.23 2.93
CA ASN A 253 3.65 -16.89 3.28
C ASN A 253 3.42 -16.76 4.80
N LYS A 254 4.37 -17.24 5.63
CA LYS A 254 4.39 -17.09 7.08
C LYS A 254 5.34 -15.99 7.57
N ALA A 255 6.05 -15.33 6.66
CA ALA A 255 6.90 -14.20 6.99
C ALA A 255 6.11 -13.12 7.75
N ASP A 256 6.79 -12.36 8.60
CA ASP A 256 6.18 -11.33 9.42
C ASP A 256 7.15 -10.17 9.68
N LEU A 257 6.60 -8.95 9.75
CA LEU A 257 7.30 -7.80 10.30
C LEU A 257 7.04 -7.78 11.80
N LYS A 258 8.07 -7.72 12.62
CA LYS A 258 7.94 -7.59 14.07
C LYS A 258 8.33 -6.18 14.47
N ILE A 259 7.38 -5.46 15.03
CA ILE A 259 7.58 -4.11 15.55
C ILE A 259 7.37 -4.19 17.05
N ARG A 260 8.34 -3.68 17.80
CA ARG A 260 8.33 -3.72 19.27
C ARG A 260 8.69 -2.36 19.84
N VAL A 261 8.09 -2.04 20.97
CA VAL A 261 8.48 -0.91 21.82
C VAL A 261 9.04 -1.44 23.13
N ASN A 262 10.23 -1.00 23.52
CA ASN A 262 10.91 -1.44 24.74
C ASN A 262 10.96 -2.99 24.89
N GLY A 263 11.12 -3.70 23.76
CA GLY A 263 11.20 -5.16 23.71
C GLY A 263 9.87 -5.92 23.63
N THR A 264 8.72 -5.24 23.76
CA THR A 264 7.37 -5.83 23.76
C THR A 264 6.63 -5.49 22.46
N PRO A 265 5.75 -6.38 21.93
CA PRO A 265 4.93 -6.06 20.76
C PRO A 265 4.14 -4.75 20.94
N VAL A 266 4.02 -3.98 19.86
CA VAL A 266 3.41 -2.64 19.91
C VAL A 266 1.92 -2.68 20.26
N GLU A 267 1.24 -3.74 19.83
CA GLU A 267 -0.18 -4.00 20.11
C GLU A 267 -0.49 -4.17 21.60
N ASP A 268 0.49 -4.55 22.41
CA ASP A 268 0.32 -4.82 23.84
C ASP A 268 0.55 -3.58 24.71
N ILE A 269 1.26 -2.56 24.18
CA ILE A 269 1.68 -1.37 24.96
C ILE A 269 1.05 -0.08 24.45
N LEU A 270 1.00 0.12 23.12
CA LEU A 270 0.63 1.41 22.57
C LEU A 270 -0.89 1.62 22.60
N SER A 271 -1.30 2.83 22.98
CA SER A 271 -2.70 3.25 22.82
C SER A 271 -3.10 3.29 21.34
N ARG A 272 -4.41 3.26 21.06
CA ARG A 272 -4.93 3.37 19.69
C ARG A 272 -4.41 4.61 18.94
N GLY A 273 -4.28 5.75 19.62
CA GLY A 273 -3.72 6.97 19.03
C GLY A 273 -2.24 6.81 18.67
N GLN A 274 -1.44 6.20 19.56
CA GLN A 274 -0.02 5.93 19.31
C GLN A 274 0.19 4.90 18.19
N LEU A 275 -0.65 3.86 18.10
CA LEU A 275 -0.61 2.91 16.98
C LEU A 275 -0.87 3.60 15.64
N LYS A 276 -1.82 4.53 15.58
CA LYS A 276 -2.10 5.30 14.36
C LYS A 276 -0.93 6.19 13.94
N LEU A 277 -0.28 6.86 14.90
CA LEU A 277 0.93 7.62 14.63
C LEU A 277 2.06 6.74 14.11
N LEU A 278 2.26 5.57 14.72
CA LEU A 278 3.25 4.60 14.28
C LEU A 278 2.99 4.16 12.83
N VAL A 279 1.73 3.90 12.47
CA VAL A 279 1.35 3.58 11.08
C VAL A 279 1.70 4.73 10.13
N CYS A 280 1.45 5.98 10.54
CA CYS A 280 1.80 7.15 9.73
C CYS A 280 3.31 7.26 9.52
N ALA A 281 4.08 7.12 10.60
CA ALA A 281 5.53 7.11 10.56
C ALA A 281 6.05 6.03 9.60
N LEU A 282 5.53 4.80 9.69
CA LEU A 282 5.90 3.69 8.81
C LEU A 282 5.55 3.96 7.34
N ARG A 283 4.40 4.58 7.06
CA ARG A 283 3.97 4.92 5.69
C ARG A 283 4.80 6.04 5.08
N VAL A 284 5.11 7.07 5.86
CA VAL A 284 6.02 8.15 5.45
C VAL A 284 7.43 7.60 5.23
N ALA A 285 7.94 6.78 6.16
CA ALA A 285 9.24 6.15 6.02
C ALA A 285 9.33 5.27 4.76
N GLN A 286 8.28 4.52 4.44
CA GLN A 286 8.22 3.70 3.24
C GLN A 286 8.26 4.55 1.95
N GLY A 287 7.60 5.70 1.92
CA GLY A 287 7.67 6.62 0.79
C GLY A 287 9.00 7.37 0.67
N GLN A 288 9.60 7.78 1.80
CA GLN A 288 10.94 8.38 1.83
C GLN A 288 12.03 7.39 1.39
N HIS A 289 11.97 6.15 1.88
CA HIS A 289 12.88 5.08 1.48
C HIS A 289 12.79 4.80 -0.03
N LEU A 290 11.56 4.70 -0.59
CA LEU A 290 11.36 4.55 -2.03
C LEU A 290 12.00 5.69 -2.82
N THR A 291 11.78 6.93 -2.39
CA THR A 291 12.30 8.12 -3.07
C THR A 291 13.83 8.12 -3.06
N LYS A 292 14.44 7.78 -1.92
CA LYS A 292 15.90 7.69 -1.78
C LYS A 292 16.51 6.61 -2.68
N LEU A 293 15.85 5.48 -2.86
CA LEU A 293 16.40 4.36 -3.62
C LEU A 293 16.16 4.48 -5.14
N THR A 294 15.03 5.05 -5.55
CA THR A 294 14.55 4.97 -6.94
C THR A 294 14.35 6.33 -7.61
N GLU A 295 14.51 7.44 -6.87
CA GLU A 295 14.17 8.81 -7.28
C GLU A 295 12.67 9.01 -7.60
N LYS A 296 11.85 7.96 -7.50
CA LYS A 296 10.40 8.03 -7.67
C LYS A 296 9.76 8.50 -6.38
N GLN A 297 9.03 9.61 -6.48
CA GLN A 297 8.15 10.05 -5.41
C GLN A 297 6.84 9.27 -5.42
N CYS A 298 6.36 8.91 -4.23
CA CYS A 298 5.00 8.42 -4.04
C CYS A 298 4.01 9.57 -3.90
N ILE A 299 2.72 9.29 -4.13
CA ILE A 299 1.64 10.19 -3.75
C ILE A 299 1.06 9.70 -2.42
N TYR A 300 0.85 10.61 -1.47
CA TYR A 300 0.22 10.31 -0.20
C TYR A 300 -1.28 10.61 -0.25
N LEU A 301 -2.10 9.66 0.20
CA LEU A 301 -3.53 9.81 0.35
C LEU A 301 -3.86 9.72 1.85
N ILE A 302 -4.41 10.78 2.42
CA ILE A 302 -4.69 10.90 3.83
C ILE A 302 -6.19 11.12 4.01
N ASP A 303 -6.88 10.10 4.53
CA ASP A 303 -8.32 10.13 4.72
C ASP A 303 -8.70 10.38 6.19
N ASP A 304 -9.49 11.42 6.43
CA ASP A 304 -10.12 11.79 7.70
C ASP A 304 -9.20 11.76 8.93
N PHE A 305 -7.92 12.07 8.69
CA PHE A 305 -6.87 11.87 9.69
C PHE A 305 -6.84 12.97 10.76
N ALA A 306 -7.30 14.17 10.41
CA ALA A 306 -7.19 15.34 11.28
C ALA A 306 -8.12 15.31 12.50
N SER A 307 -9.15 14.46 12.50
CA SER A 307 -10.09 14.33 13.62
C SER A 307 -9.51 13.51 14.79
N GLU A 308 -8.43 12.78 14.56
CA GLU A 308 -7.92 11.77 15.50
C GLU A 308 -6.61 12.16 16.21
N LEU A 309 -6.00 13.28 15.81
CA LEU A 309 -4.74 13.76 16.35
C LEU A 309 -4.84 15.16 16.98
N ASP A 310 -4.09 15.36 18.06
CA ASP A 310 -3.83 16.70 18.59
C ASP A 310 -3.02 17.57 17.61
N SER A 311 -3.00 18.90 17.85
CA SER A 311 -2.31 19.86 16.98
C SER A 311 -0.81 19.61 16.89
N GLN A 312 -0.15 19.25 17.99
CA GLN A 312 1.30 19.02 17.98
C GLN A 312 1.68 17.88 17.04
N ARG A 313 0.91 16.79 17.05
CA ARG A 313 1.15 15.63 16.18
C ARG A 313 0.75 15.88 14.73
N ARG A 314 -0.30 16.67 14.49
CA ARG A 314 -0.67 17.11 13.13
C ARG A 314 0.42 17.97 12.51
N ALA A 315 1.03 18.87 13.28
CA ALA A 315 2.14 19.70 12.83
C ALA A 315 3.35 18.84 12.45
N ARG A 316 3.74 17.89 13.31
CA ARG A 316 4.85 16.97 13.01
C ARG A 316 4.62 16.18 11.73
N LEU A 317 3.42 15.62 11.54
CA LEU A 317 3.12 14.91 10.29
C LEU A 317 3.17 15.85 9.08
N ALA A 318 2.64 17.07 9.22
CA ALA A 318 2.71 18.07 8.17
C ALA A 318 4.16 18.36 7.77
N ASP A 319 5.06 18.51 8.75
CA ASP A 319 6.48 18.75 8.52
C ASP A 319 7.14 17.57 7.80
N CYS A 320 6.94 16.33 8.29
CA CYS A 320 7.47 15.14 7.63
C CYS A 320 6.96 14.99 6.18
N LEU A 321 5.68 15.29 5.92
CA LEU A 321 5.11 15.25 4.58
C LEU A 321 5.69 16.36 3.68
N LYS A 322 5.87 17.58 4.20
CA LYS A 322 6.50 18.69 3.47
C LYS A 322 7.94 18.34 3.08
N GLU A 323 8.71 17.73 3.98
CA GLU A 323 10.09 17.29 3.72
C GLU A 323 10.19 16.27 2.59
N THR A 324 9.16 15.45 2.36
CA THR A 324 9.17 14.49 1.25
C THR A 324 9.12 15.17 -0.13
N GLY A 325 8.64 16.41 -0.21
CA GLY A 325 8.36 17.10 -1.47
C GLY A 325 7.34 16.37 -2.35
N ALA A 326 6.59 15.42 -1.79
CA ALA A 326 5.65 14.58 -2.50
C ALA A 326 4.30 15.30 -2.70
N GLN A 327 3.52 14.80 -3.64
CA GLN A 327 2.14 15.20 -3.80
C GLN A 327 1.28 14.51 -2.73
N VAL A 328 0.44 15.30 -2.04
CA VAL A 328 -0.39 14.83 -0.93
C VAL A 328 -1.84 15.20 -1.20
N PHE A 329 -2.75 14.24 -1.05
CA PHE A 329 -4.19 14.49 -1.00
C PHE A 329 -4.69 14.25 0.42
N VAL A 330 -5.38 15.23 0.99
CA VAL A 330 -5.87 15.17 2.38
C VAL A 330 -7.36 15.45 2.39
N SER A 331 -8.15 14.54 2.96
CA SER A 331 -9.56 14.81 3.26
C SER A 331 -9.73 15.35 4.68
N SER A 332 -10.57 16.38 4.82
CA SER A 332 -10.87 17.01 6.10
C SER A 332 -12.29 17.57 6.11
N ILE A 333 -12.85 17.79 7.31
CA ILE A 333 -14.18 18.39 7.47
C ILE A 333 -14.06 19.92 7.40
N THR A 334 -13.01 20.49 7.99
CA THR A 334 -12.81 21.95 8.07
C THR A 334 -11.41 22.36 7.60
N GLU A 335 -11.27 23.63 7.20
CA GLU A 335 -9.97 24.23 6.88
C GLU A 335 -9.04 24.31 8.11
N SER A 336 -9.59 24.56 9.31
CA SER A 336 -8.81 24.66 10.55
C SER A 336 -8.06 23.37 10.91
N GLN A 337 -8.58 22.22 10.48
CA GLN A 337 -7.99 20.92 10.73
C GLN A 337 -6.68 20.67 9.95
N ILE A 338 -6.46 21.40 8.87
CA ILE A 338 -5.34 21.23 7.92
C ILE A 338 -4.42 22.45 7.84
N ALA A 339 -4.65 23.47 8.67
CA ALA A 339 -3.92 24.74 8.59
C ALA A 339 -2.38 24.57 8.63
N GLU A 340 -1.89 23.63 9.43
CA GLU A 340 -0.47 23.30 9.59
C GLU A 340 0.14 22.66 8.33
N MET A 341 -0.67 22.02 7.48
CA MET A 341 -0.24 21.39 6.23
C MET A 341 -0.20 22.37 5.06
N ASN A 342 -0.81 23.55 5.21
CA ASN A 342 -0.91 24.53 4.14
C ASN A 342 0.48 25.03 3.72
N SER A 343 0.66 25.26 2.41
CA SER A 343 1.91 25.74 1.81
C SER A 343 1.61 26.52 0.52
N GLU A 344 2.59 27.26 0.00
CA GLU A 344 2.43 28.03 -1.25
C GLU A 344 2.04 27.13 -2.44
N ASN A 345 2.52 25.88 -2.46
CA ASN A 345 2.19 24.92 -3.51
C ASN A 345 1.05 23.99 -3.08
N SER A 346 -0.07 24.58 -2.68
CA SER A 346 -1.27 23.84 -2.29
C SER A 346 -2.49 24.27 -3.11
N LYS A 347 -3.45 23.36 -3.24
CA LYS A 347 -4.79 23.64 -3.77
C LYS A 347 -5.84 23.11 -2.82
N MET A 348 -6.96 23.81 -2.75
CA MET A 348 -8.10 23.44 -1.96
C MET A 348 -9.33 23.25 -2.84
N PHE A 349 -9.99 22.11 -2.65
CA PHE A 349 -11.21 21.73 -3.33
C PHE A 349 -12.35 21.60 -2.33
N HIS A 350 -13.47 22.27 -2.60
CA HIS A 350 -14.71 22.04 -1.88
C HIS A 350 -15.41 20.82 -2.48
N VAL A 351 -15.88 19.93 -1.62
CA VAL A 351 -16.58 18.71 -2.00
C VAL A 351 -17.98 18.72 -1.41
N GLU A 352 -18.98 18.72 -2.28
CA GLU A 352 -20.38 18.67 -1.90
C GLU A 352 -21.15 17.73 -2.82
N ARG A 353 -21.80 16.70 -2.24
CA ARG A 353 -22.65 15.74 -2.97
C ARG A 353 -22.00 15.18 -4.24
N GLY A 354 -20.71 14.87 -4.18
CA GLY A 354 -19.93 14.31 -5.29
C GLY A 354 -19.43 15.33 -6.33
N LYS A 355 -19.75 16.61 -6.17
CA LYS A 355 -19.17 17.70 -6.96
C LYS A 355 -17.90 18.20 -6.29
N ILE A 356 -16.89 18.50 -7.09
CA ILE A 356 -15.56 18.93 -6.63
C ILE A 356 -15.23 20.24 -7.35
N GLU A 357 -15.06 21.31 -6.58
CA GLU A 357 -14.84 22.65 -7.10
C GLU A 357 -13.58 23.25 -6.48
N LEU A 358 -12.73 23.88 -7.29
CA LEU A 358 -11.53 24.56 -6.81
C LEU A 358 -11.92 25.84 -6.06
N VAL A 359 -11.39 26.00 -4.85
CA VAL A 359 -11.63 27.17 -3.99
C VAL A 359 -10.41 28.08 -3.94
N LYS A 360 -9.22 27.50 -3.76
CA LYS A 360 -7.94 28.20 -3.60
C LYS A 360 -6.84 27.41 -4.27
#